data_AF-A0A9E6XXG5-F1
#
_entry.id   AF-A0A9E6XXG5-F1
#
_cell.length_a   1.000
_cell.length_b   1.000
_cell.length_c   1.000
_cell.angle_alpha   90.00
_cell.angle_beta   90.00
_cell.angle_gamma   90.00
#
_symmetry.space_group_name_H-M   'P 1'
#
loop_
_entity.id
_entity.type
_entity.pdbx_description
1 polymer ?
#
loop_
_entity_poly.entity_id
_entity_poly.type
_entity_poly.pdbx_seq_one_letter_code
_entity_poly.pdbx_strand_id
1 'polypeptide(L)'
;MTPKQIATNQAQISCDVCGRTLLRGEHADIFLHSGERRTVCELCTQRAANEGWIREAFADDLPVRARGRRERGSLFGRFGRRRAPNGQAAAGGLSRGPRAAADEPLEAPVLPYGDDNDPTYVAEVAPAPAPPPRVEPSLEIPRERHVHAVPTNADMKRARAVEVFNASTHPRTVSGVARSLGAPFVVVRPSETEGSIVSITAGWELCWYRYEVDLADEAAGVRVSAQGDEISELDPADQVPNAAADERGEIRLVAG
;
A
#
# COMPACT_ATOMS: atom_id res chain seq x y z
N MET A 1 6.51 -39.23 -35.24
CA MET A 1 7.13 -38.68 -34.02
C MET A 1 6.02 -38.10 -33.16
N THR A 2 5.85 -38.57 -31.93
CA THR A 2 4.87 -37.99 -30.99
C THR A 2 5.46 -36.73 -30.34
N PRO A 3 4.70 -35.63 -30.20
CA PRO A 3 5.19 -34.42 -29.54
C PRO A 3 5.42 -34.69 -28.05
N LYS A 4 6.59 -34.31 -27.55
CA LYS A 4 6.94 -34.46 -26.12
C LYS A 4 6.20 -33.40 -25.32
N GLN A 5 5.18 -33.81 -24.57
CA GLN A 5 4.33 -32.91 -23.81
C GLN A 5 5.11 -32.25 -22.66
N ILE A 6 5.32 -30.95 -22.75
CA ILE A 6 5.99 -30.15 -21.71
C ILE A 6 4.92 -29.71 -20.70
N ALA A 7 4.71 -30.51 -19.66
CA ALA A 7 3.85 -30.14 -18.54
C ALA A 7 4.69 -29.46 -17.45
N THR A 8 4.63 -28.13 -17.36
CA THR A 8 5.17 -27.37 -16.22
C THR A 8 4.25 -27.53 -15.02
N ASN A 9 4.56 -28.52 -14.18
CA ASN A 9 3.91 -28.71 -12.87
C ASN A 9 4.43 -27.64 -11.88
N GLN A 10 3.84 -26.45 -11.94
CA GLN A 10 4.07 -25.35 -10.99
C GLN A 10 2.71 -24.85 -10.51
N ALA A 11 2.59 -24.60 -9.20
CA ALA A 11 1.38 -24.02 -8.63
C ALA A 11 1.14 -22.63 -9.21
N GLN A 12 -0.05 -22.41 -9.79
CA GLN A 12 -0.45 -21.11 -10.29
C GLN A 12 -0.81 -20.22 -9.10
N ILE A 13 0.02 -19.21 -8.84
CA ILE A 13 -0.22 -18.21 -7.78
C ILE A 13 -1.00 -17.06 -8.40
N SER A 14 -2.10 -16.65 -7.78
CA SER A 14 -2.91 -15.50 -8.20
C SER A 14 -2.75 -14.33 -7.24
N CYS A 15 -2.81 -13.11 -7.77
CA CYS A 15 -2.85 -11.89 -6.96
C CYS A 15 -4.22 -11.73 -6.30
N ASP A 16 -4.25 -11.57 -4.98
CA ASP A 16 -5.48 -11.37 -4.19
C ASP A 16 -6.19 -10.03 -4.48
N VAL A 17 -5.50 -9.06 -5.09
CA VAL A 17 -6.03 -7.71 -5.37
C VAL A 17 -6.63 -7.58 -6.78
N CYS A 18 -6.12 -8.34 -7.76
CA CYS A 18 -6.55 -8.24 -9.16
C CYS A 18 -6.88 -9.58 -9.83
N GLY A 19 -6.79 -10.70 -9.12
CA GLY A 19 -7.08 -12.05 -9.62
C GLY A 19 -6.06 -12.60 -10.63
N ARG A 20 -5.15 -11.79 -11.17
CA ARG A 20 -4.20 -12.22 -12.21
C ARG A 20 -3.24 -13.29 -11.70
N THR A 21 -3.07 -14.35 -12.48
CA THR A 21 -2.00 -15.35 -12.26
C THR A 21 -0.64 -14.70 -12.48
N LEU A 22 0.24 -14.80 -11.49
CA LEU A 22 1.62 -14.30 -11.58
C LEU A 22 2.44 -15.18 -12.53
N LEU A 23 3.30 -14.54 -13.31
CA LEU A 23 4.20 -15.22 -14.23
C LEU A 23 5.45 -15.75 -13.52
N ARG A 24 6.11 -16.72 -14.14
CA ARG A 24 7.34 -17.30 -13.59
C ARG A 24 8.45 -16.23 -13.49
N GLY A 25 8.84 -15.88 -12.27
CA GLY A 25 9.86 -14.86 -11.99
C GLY A 25 9.30 -13.46 -11.78
N GLU A 26 7.98 -13.30 -11.73
CA GLU A 26 7.33 -12.07 -11.27
C GLU A 26 7.43 -11.94 -9.75
N HIS A 27 7.67 -10.73 -9.23
CA HIS A 27 7.73 -10.48 -7.79
C HIS A 27 6.33 -10.44 -7.17
N ALA A 28 6.21 -11.08 -6.01
CA ALA A 28 5.02 -11.11 -5.19
C ALA A 28 5.35 -10.66 -3.78
N ASP A 29 4.69 -9.61 -3.32
CA ASP A 29 4.76 -9.15 -1.93
C ASP A 29 3.67 -9.86 -1.10
N ILE A 30 3.98 -10.13 0.17
CA ILE A 30 2.99 -10.63 1.13
C ILE A 30 2.46 -9.45 1.95
N PHE A 31 1.14 -9.36 1.99
CA PHE A 31 0.41 -8.38 2.78
C PHE A 31 -0.53 -9.08 3.76
N LEU A 32 -0.84 -8.41 4.86
CA LEU A 32 -1.87 -8.80 5.81
C LEU A 32 -3.12 -7.96 5.59
N HIS A 33 -4.24 -8.63 5.34
CA HIS A 33 -5.56 -8.02 5.23
C HIS A 33 -6.58 -8.85 6.00
N SER A 34 -7.39 -8.19 6.84
CA SER A 34 -8.39 -8.86 7.71
C SER A 34 -7.83 -10.02 8.57
N GLY A 35 -6.53 -9.98 8.89
CA GLY A 35 -5.81 -11.03 9.64
C GLY A 35 -5.24 -12.17 8.79
N GLU A 36 -5.53 -12.22 7.48
CA GLU A 36 -5.03 -13.24 6.56
C GLU A 36 -3.83 -12.74 5.76
N ARG A 37 -2.89 -13.65 5.43
CA ARG A 37 -1.81 -13.39 4.47
C ARG A 37 -2.34 -13.49 3.05
N ARG A 38 -2.17 -12.42 2.28
CA ARG A 38 -2.59 -12.26 0.89
C ARG A 38 -1.37 -11.99 0.01
N THR A 39 -1.37 -12.59 -1.18
CA THR A 39 -0.28 -12.46 -2.17
C THR A 39 -0.61 -11.35 -3.16
N VAL A 40 0.26 -10.35 -3.26
CA VAL A 40 0.02 -9.15 -4.08
C VAL A 40 1.12 -9.05 -5.13
N CYS A 41 0.74 -8.97 -6.41
CA CYS A 41 1.72 -8.73 -7.47
C CYS A 41 2.28 -7.30 -7.40
N GLU A 42 3.50 -7.11 -7.91
CA GLU A 42 4.24 -5.83 -7.91
C GLU A 42 3.37 -4.61 -8.28
N LEU A 43 2.51 -4.75 -9.30
CA LEU A 43 1.61 -3.69 -9.81
C LEU A 43 0.48 -3.31 -8.85
N CYS A 44 0.07 -4.21 -7.96
CA CYS A 44 -1.04 -4.00 -7.01
C CYS A 44 -0.57 -3.58 -5.61
N THR A 45 0.73 -3.53 -5.38
CA THR A 45 1.33 -3.19 -4.08
C THR A 45 0.87 -1.84 -3.53
N GLN A 46 0.79 -0.82 -4.38
CA GLN A 46 0.30 0.51 -3.99
C GLN A 46 -1.22 0.52 -3.72
N ARG A 47 -1.99 -0.29 -4.46
CA ARG A 47 -3.45 -0.42 -4.23
C ARG A 47 -3.71 -1.06 -2.86
N ALA A 48 -3.05 -2.18 -2.55
CA ALA A 48 -3.12 -2.83 -1.25
C ALA A 48 -2.73 -1.87 -0.09
N ALA A 49 -1.65 -1.10 -0.25
CA ALA A 49 -1.23 -0.11 0.73
C ALA A 49 -2.28 1.01 0.94
N ASN A 50 -2.90 1.50 -0.14
CA ASN A 50 -3.97 2.51 -0.07
C ASN A 50 -5.25 1.97 0.58
N GLU A 51 -5.54 0.67 0.45
CA GLU A 51 -6.62 -0.05 1.14
C GLU A 51 -6.27 -0.38 2.62
N GLY A 52 -5.10 0.06 3.12
CA GLY A 52 -4.66 -0.16 4.49
C GLY A 52 -4.12 -1.56 4.77
N TRP A 53 -3.79 -2.35 3.75
CA TRP A 53 -3.16 -3.67 3.93
C TRP A 53 -1.72 -3.47 4.43
N ILE A 54 -1.30 -4.28 5.41
CA ILE A 54 0.02 -4.14 6.04
C ILE A 54 1.01 -5.04 5.32
N ARG A 55 2.06 -4.49 4.70
CA ARG A 55 3.13 -5.28 4.06
C ARG A 55 3.98 -6.00 5.11
N GLU A 56 4.20 -7.30 4.96
CA GLU A 56 5.11 -8.08 5.79
C GLU A 56 6.55 -7.90 5.28
N ALA A 57 7.29 -6.91 5.81
CA ALA A 57 8.63 -6.55 5.35
C ALA A 57 9.52 -6.11 6.54
N PHE A 58 10.85 -6.34 6.58
CA PHE A 58 11.82 -6.90 5.63
C PHE A 58 12.78 -7.86 6.35
N ALA A 59 13.31 -8.89 5.67
CA ALA A 59 14.36 -9.75 6.21
C ALA A 59 15.56 -10.06 5.28
N ASP A 60 15.46 -9.78 3.96
CA ASP A 60 16.46 -10.23 2.96
C ASP A 60 17.18 -9.12 2.17
N ASP A 61 17.07 -7.85 2.59
CA ASP A 61 17.89 -6.74 2.05
C ASP A 61 19.11 -6.42 2.93
N LEU A 62 19.82 -7.47 3.37
CA LEU A 62 21.21 -7.37 3.78
C LEU A 62 22.10 -7.89 2.64
N PRO A 63 22.83 -7.03 1.92
CA PRO A 63 23.79 -7.50 0.93
C PRO A 63 24.93 -8.22 1.65
N VAL A 64 24.85 -9.56 1.68
CA VAL A 64 25.94 -10.44 2.09
C VAL A 64 27.13 -10.13 1.18
N ARG A 65 28.05 -9.30 1.68
CA ARG A 65 29.30 -8.98 1.00
C ARG A 65 30.16 -10.24 0.98
N ALA A 66 29.98 -11.03 -0.07
CA ALA A 66 30.84 -12.13 -0.45
C ALA A 66 32.25 -11.59 -0.75
N ARG A 67 33.08 -11.45 0.30
CA ARG A 67 34.50 -11.15 0.21
C ARG A 67 35.30 -12.36 0.65
N GLY A 68 36.25 -12.75 -0.20
CA GLY A 68 37.36 -13.62 0.21
C GLY A 68 37.26 -15.07 -0.25
N ARG A 69 37.36 -15.30 -1.56
CA ARG A 69 37.92 -16.56 -2.06
C ARG A 69 39.33 -16.74 -1.49
N ARG A 70 39.65 -17.95 -1.03
CA ARG A 70 40.93 -18.30 -0.41
C ARG A 70 42.12 -17.99 -1.32
N GLU A 71 43.13 -17.31 -0.78
CA GLU A 71 44.49 -17.30 -1.35
C GLU A 71 45.51 -17.61 -0.24
N ARG A 72 46.65 -18.20 -0.61
CA ARG A 72 47.55 -18.93 0.30
C ARG A 72 48.84 -18.17 0.63
N GLY A 73 49.26 -18.24 1.89
CA GLY A 73 50.60 -17.83 2.35
C GLY A 73 50.73 -16.33 2.64
N SER A 74 51.68 -15.87 3.47
CA SER A 74 52.67 -16.62 4.26
C SER A 74 53.17 -15.76 5.43
N LEU A 75 53.53 -16.42 6.53
CA LEU A 75 54.52 -16.03 7.56
C LEU A 75 54.88 -14.53 7.72
N PHE A 76 54.48 -13.92 8.84
CA PHE A 76 55.35 -13.18 9.80
C PHE A 76 54.49 -12.69 10.99
N GLY A 77 55.09 -12.51 12.19
CA GLY A 77 54.39 -11.90 13.35
C GLY A 77 54.23 -12.75 14.62
N ARG A 78 55.27 -13.48 15.06
CA ARG A 78 55.38 -13.89 16.48
C ARG A 78 56.00 -12.75 17.28
N PHE A 79 55.35 -12.26 18.34
CA PHE A 79 55.87 -11.68 19.60
C PHE A 79 54.67 -11.07 20.36
N GLY A 80 54.40 -11.26 21.66
CA GLY A 80 54.95 -12.18 22.66
C GLY A 80 54.79 -11.66 24.11
N ARG A 81 54.20 -12.46 25.02
CA ARG A 81 54.43 -12.47 26.50
C ARG A 81 54.15 -11.18 27.31
N ARG A 82 53.12 -11.10 28.19
CA ARG A 82 53.07 -11.44 29.66
C ARG A 82 52.02 -10.47 30.31
N ARG A 83 51.43 -10.62 31.50
CA ARG A 83 51.11 -11.75 32.43
C ARG A 83 50.07 -11.22 33.48
N ALA A 84 49.25 -12.11 34.03
CA ALA A 84 48.17 -11.96 35.05
C ALA A 84 48.63 -11.43 36.44
N PRO A 85 47.84 -11.37 37.56
CA PRO A 85 46.50 -11.96 37.89
C PRO A 85 45.47 -10.92 38.46
N ASN A 86 44.23 -11.23 38.91
CA ASN A 86 43.76 -12.13 39.98
C ASN A 86 42.20 -12.08 40.02
N GLY A 87 41.38 -13.07 40.40
CA GLY A 87 41.59 -14.48 40.76
C GLY A 87 40.27 -15.12 41.29
N GLN A 88 40.29 -16.45 41.55
CA GLN A 88 39.25 -17.24 42.28
C GLN A 88 37.88 -17.38 41.55
N ALA A 89 37.04 -18.41 41.69
CA ALA A 89 37.11 -19.80 42.20
C ALA A 89 35.77 -20.51 41.78
N ALA A 90 35.62 -21.83 41.55
CA ALA A 90 36.55 -22.96 41.46
C ALA A 90 35.91 -24.15 40.63
N ALA A 91 36.36 -25.38 40.88
CA ALA A 91 36.00 -26.69 40.28
C ALA A 91 34.67 -27.30 40.80
N GLY A 92 34.12 -28.40 40.28
CA GLY A 92 34.51 -29.34 39.19
C GLY A 92 33.29 -30.24 38.81
N GLY A 93 33.25 -30.93 37.65
CA GLY A 93 33.63 -32.36 37.50
C GLY A 93 32.55 -33.33 38.03
N LEU A 94 32.08 -34.40 37.36
CA LEU A 94 32.52 -35.15 36.17
C LEU A 94 31.30 -35.86 35.49
N SER A 95 31.50 -36.41 34.29
CA SER A 95 30.48 -37.14 33.49
C SER A 95 30.20 -38.58 33.95
N ARG A 96 28.96 -39.10 33.76
CA ARG A 96 28.58 -40.35 33.02
C ARG A 96 27.06 -40.66 33.15
N GLY A 97 26.39 -41.15 32.10
CA GLY A 97 24.98 -41.63 32.13
C GLY A 97 24.82 -43.09 32.61
N PRO A 98 23.67 -43.81 32.42
CA PRO A 98 22.62 -43.58 31.40
C PRO A 98 21.13 -43.78 31.85
N ARG A 99 20.22 -43.66 30.85
CA ARG A 99 18.79 -44.06 30.74
C ARG A 99 18.11 -44.90 31.86
N ALA A 100 16.88 -44.51 32.18
CA ALA A 100 15.73 -45.40 32.48
C ALA A 100 14.43 -44.77 31.92
N ALA A 101 13.40 -45.58 31.64
CA ALA A 101 12.12 -45.14 31.05
C ALA A 101 10.93 -45.52 31.94
N ALA A 102 9.86 -44.72 31.91
CA ALA A 102 8.48 -44.98 32.30
C ALA A 102 7.69 -43.74 31.82
N ASP A 103 6.84 -43.85 30.79
CA ASP A 103 5.42 -44.28 30.84
C ASP A 103 4.49 -43.19 31.40
N GLU A 104 3.49 -42.81 30.59
CA GLU A 104 2.32 -42.02 31.00
C GLU A 104 1.51 -42.77 32.07
N PRO A 105 0.66 -42.05 32.81
CA PRO A 105 -0.76 -42.25 32.47
C PRO A 105 -1.59 -40.97 32.44
N LEU A 106 -2.51 -40.95 31.47
CA LEU A 106 -3.73 -40.14 31.46
C LEU A 106 -4.64 -40.56 32.63
N GLU A 107 -5.31 -39.62 33.31
CA GLU A 107 -6.77 -39.70 33.50
C GLU A 107 -7.42 -38.41 34.02
N ALA A 108 -8.75 -38.36 33.89
CA ALA A 108 -9.59 -37.17 33.94
C ALA A 108 -10.21 -36.92 35.34
N PRO A 109 -10.92 -35.80 35.57
CA PRO A 109 -11.13 -35.27 36.92
C PRO A 109 -12.36 -35.81 37.64
N VAL A 110 -12.32 -35.76 38.98
CA VAL A 110 -13.52 -35.85 39.82
C VAL A 110 -13.49 -34.73 40.86
N LEU A 111 -14.53 -33.90 40.87
CA LEU A 111 -14.76 -32.86 41.88
C LEU A 111 -15.34 -33.49 43.16
N PRO A 112 -15.02 -32.94 44.33
CA PRO A 112 -15.98 -32.94 45.44
C PRO A 112 -16.31 -31.53 45.94
N TYR A 113 -17.60 -31.38 46.20
CA TYR A 113 -18.31 -30.38 47.01
C TYR A 113 -17.50 -29.65 48.09
N GLY A 114 -17.81 -28.36 48.27
CA GLY A 114 -17.23 -27.51 49.31
C GLY A 114 -17.91 -27.62 50.68
N ASP A 115 -17.32 -26.89 51.63
CA ASP A 115 -17.83 -26.59 52.98
C ASP A 115 -17.42 -25.15 53.32
N ASP A 116 -18.07 -24.53 54.30
CA ASP A 116 -18.29 -23.09 54.38
C ASP A 116 -17.11 -22.30 54.95
N ASN A 117 -16.68 -21.26 54.23
CA ASN A 117 -16.03 -20.06 54.77
C ASN A 117 -16.26 -18.88 53.81
N ASP A 118 -17.39 -18.19 53.97
CA ASP A 118 -17.68 -16.91 53.30
C ASP A 118 -17.19 -15.74 54.17
N PRO A 119 -16.11 -15.06 53.74
CA PRO A 119 -15.95 -13.65 54.03
C PRO A 119 -15.87 -12.84 52.73
N THR A 120 -17.03 -12.58 52.15
CA THR A 120 -17.31 -11.45 51.24
C THR A 120 -16.41 -11.33 50.02
N TYR A 121 -16.93 -11.78 48.87
CA TYR A 121 -16.42 -11.40 47.56
C TYR A 121 -16.52 -9.87 47.38
N VAL A 122 -15.44 -9.16 47.73
CA VAL A 122 -15.15 -7.84 47.16
C VAL A 122 -14.89 -8.06 45.67
N ALA A 123 -15.95 -7.92 44.88
CA ALA A 123 -15.82 -7.76 43.45
C ALA A 123 -14.84 -6.61 43.21
N GLU A 124 -13.69 -6.90 42.58
CA GLU A 124 -12.92 -5.84 41.93
C GLU A 124 -13.83 -5.23 40.87
N VAL A 125 -14.45 -4.11 41.23
CA VAL A 125 -15.18 -3.28 40.29
C VAL A 125 -14.15 -2.83 39.26
N ALA A 126 -14.20 -3.46 38.09
CA ALA A 126 -13.37 -3.08 36.96
C ALA A 126 -13.44 -1.54 36.81
N PRO A 127 -12.29 -0.85 36.77
CA PRO A 127 -12.30 0.61 36.72
C PRO A 127 -13.17 1.05 35.54
N ALA A 128 -14.11 1.95 35.82
CA ALA A 128 -15.10 2.38 34.84
C ALA A 128 -14.39 2.76 33.53
N PRO A 129 -14.94 2.36 32.36
CA PRO A 129 -14.31 2.66 31.08
C PRO A 129 -14.02 4.16 31.02
N ALA A 130 -12.76 4.49 30.70
CA ALA A 130 -12.35 5.89 30.62
C ALA A 130 -13.36 6.64 29.73
N PRO A 131 -13.82 7.85 30.14
CA PRO A 131 -14.74 8.60 29.31
C PRO A 131 -14.13 8.75 27.91
N PRO A 132 -14.93 8.64 26.83
CA PRO A 132 -14.40 8.79 25.48
C PRO A 132 -13.61 10.10 25.42
N PRO A 133 -12.44 10.12 24.76
CA PRO A 133 -11.62 11.32 24.69
C PRO A 133 -12.54 12.46 24.24
N ARG A 134 -12.65 13.50 25.09
CA ARG A 134 -13.51 14.64 24.79
C ARG A 134 -13.01 15.19 23.47
N VAL A 135 -13.80 14.98 22.42
CA VAL A 135 -13.52 15.56 21.11
C VAL A 135 -13.56 17.06 21.33
N GLU A 136 -12.39 17.66 21.47
CA GLU A 136 -12.28 19.10 21.37
C GLU A 136 -12.91 19.46 20.02
N PRO A 137 -13.90 20.36 19.97
CA PRO A 137 -14.45 20.78 18.71
C PRO A 137 -13.26 21.28 17.91
N SER A 138 -12.90 20.53 16.87
CA SER A 138 -11.81 20.93 15.99
C SER A 138 -12.20 22.32 15.54
N LEU A 139 -11.38 23.30 15.91
CA LEU A 139 -11.54 24.65 15.41
C LEU A 139 -11.23 24.52 13.93
N GLU A 140 -12.26 24.20 13.15
CA GLU A 140 -12.31 24.39 11.72
C GLU A 140 -12.16 25.90 11.54
N ILE A 141 -10.90 26.34 11.55
CA ILE A 141 -10.49 27.66 11.10
C ILE A 141 -11.22 27.81 9.77
N PRO A 142 -12.21 28.73 9.68
CA PRO A 142 -13.03 28.80 8.49
C PRO A 142 -12.09 29.01 7.33
N ARG A 143 -11.94 28.00 6.47
CA ARG A 143 -11.02 28.07 5.33
C ARG A 143 -11.35 29.37 4.63
N GLU A 144 -10.37 30.28 4.56
CA GLU A 144 -10.60 31.60 4.00
C GLU A 144 -11.08 31.37 2.57
N ARG A 145 -12.39 31.55 2.37
CA ARG A 145 -13.03 31.36 1.08
C ARG A 145 -12.61 32.55 0.23
N HIS A 146 -11.41 32.43 -0.35
CA HIS A 146 -10.92 33.29 -1.40
C HIS A 146 -11.88 33.13 -2.57
N VAL A 147 -12.93 33.97 -2.59
CA VAL A 147 -13.90 34.02 -3.68
C VAL A 147 -13.17 34.52 -4.93
N HIS A 148 -12.53 33.60 -5.62
CA HIS A 148 -12.03 33.85 -6.96
C HIS A 148 -13.24 34.13 -7.85
N ALA A 149 -13.16 35.22 -8.62
CA ALA A 149 -14.21 35.56 -9.56
C ALA A 149 -14.23 34.49 -10.68
N VAL A 150 -15.13 33.52 -10.56
CA VAL A 150 -15.32 32.46 -11.54
C VAL A 150 -15.56 33.11 -12.92
N PRO A 151 -14.73 32.82 -13.93
CA PRO A 151 -14.89 33.42 -15.26
C PRO A 151 -16.26 33.08 -15.85
N THR A 152 -16.96 34.07 -16.41
CA THR A 152 -18.26 33.83 -17.05
C THR A 152 -18.14 33.14 -18.41
N ASN A 153 -17.01 33.32 -19.12
CA ASN A 153 -16.75 32.67 -20.40
C ASN A 153 -16.31 31.20 -20.20
N ALA A 154 -16.98 30.27 -20.90
CA ALA A 154 -16.69 28.84 -20.89
C ALA A 154 -15.23 28.51 -21.22
N ASP A 155 -14.59 29.18 -22.18
CA ASP A 155 -13.20 28.91 -22.56
C ASP A 155 -12.20 29.40 -21.50
N MET A 156 -12.55 30.46 -20.77
CA MET A 156 -11.75 30.90 -19.62
C MET A 156 -11.91 29.94 -18.43
N LYS A 157 -13.09 29.35 -18.22
CA LYS A 157 -13.29 28.26 -17.24
C LYS A 157 -12.45 27.03 -17.62
N ARG A 158 -12.48 26.61 -18.90
CA ARG A 158 -11.65 25.50 -19.41
C ARG A 158 -10.17 25.75 -19.17
N ALA A 159 -9.67 26.93 -19.55
CA ALA A 159 -8.27 27.29 -19.37
C ALA A 159 -7.86 27.25 -17.89
N ARG A 160 -8.67 27.86 -17.01
CA ARG A 160 -8.37 27.87 -15.57
C ARG A 160 -8.42 26.47 -14.94
N ALA A 161 -9.39 25.64 -15.32
CA ALA A 161 -9.46 24.26 -14.84
C ALA A 161 -8.25 23.41 -15.27
N VAL A 162 -7.74 23.63 -16.49
CA VAL A 162 -6.50 22.98 -16.96
C VAL A 162 -5.28 23.45 -16.18
N GLU A 163 -5.18 24.74 -15.81
CA GLU A 163 -4.10 25.24 -14.93
C GLU A 163 -4.13 24.56 -13.55
N VAL A 164 -5.31 24.49 -12.91
CA VAL A 164 -5.50 23.84 -11.60
C VAL A 164 -5.22 22.33 -11.69
N PHE A 165 -5.61 21.67 -12.79
CA PHE A 165 -5.27 20.27 -13.04
C PHE A 165 -3.76 20.04 -13.18
N ASN A 166 -3.08 20.86 -13.99
CA ASN A 166 -1.64 20.73 -14.23
C ASN A 166 -0.80 21.02 -12.97
N ALA A 167 -1.30 21.88 -12.08
CA ALA A 167 -0.69 22.14 -10.77
C ALA A 167 -0.89 20.98 -9.75
N SER A 168 -1.81 20.04 -10.02
CA SER A 168 -2.16 18.95 -9.12
C SER A 168 -1.22 17.73 -9.25
N THR A 169 -1.53 16.63 -8.54
CA THR A 169 -0.81 15.36 -8.65
C THR A 169 -1.22 14.53 -9.89
N HIS A 170 -2.41 14.78 -10.44
CA HIS A 170 -3.04 13.96 -11.48
C HIS A 170 -2.26 13.81 -12.81
N PRO A 171 -1.49 14.81 -13.30
CA PRO A 171 -0.60 14.62 -14.46
C PRO A 171 0.35 13.41 -14.33
N ARG A 172 0.82 13.10 -13.11
CA ARG A 172 1.64 11.89 -12.88
C ARG A 172 0.87 10.59 -13.09
N THR A 173 -0.41 10.56 -12.72
CA THR A 173 -1.31 9.43 -12.98
C THR A 173 -1.55 9.27 -14.47
N VAL A 174 -1.88 10.37 -15.16
CA VAL A 174 -2.12 10.39 -16.62
C VAL A 174 -0.89 9.91 -17.38
N SER A 175 0.31 10.43 -17.08
CA SER A 175 1.56 9.94 -17.72
C SER A 175 1.91 8.50 -17.34
N GLY A 176 1.57 8.05 -16.12
CA GLY A 176 1.74 6.68 -15.69
C GLY A 176 0.96 5.69 -16.56
N VAL A 177 -0.32 5.99 -16.83
CA VAL A 177 -1.17 5.19 -17.73
C VAL A 177 -0.72 5.34 -19.19
N ALA A 178 -0.39 6.57 -19.61
CA ALA A 178 -0.01 6.86 -21.00
C ALA A 178 1.25 6.13 -21.48
N ARG A 179 2.18 5.76 -20.57
CA ARG A 179 3.34 4.92 -20.90
C ARG A 179 2.97 3.52 -21.39
N SER A 180 1.82 3.00 -20.98
CA SER A 180 1.35 1.65 -21.31
C SER A 180 0.31 1.65 -22.42
N LEU A 181 -0.57 2.66 -22.46
CA LEU A 181 -1.72 2.74 -23.37
C LEU A 181 -1.60 3.80 -24.48
N GLY A 182 -0.51 4.57 -24.50
CA GLY A 182 -0.32 5.68 -25.45
C GLY A 182 -0.92 7.00 -24.95
N ALA A 183 -0.92 8.04 -25.80
CA ALA A 183 -1.49 9.34 -25.43
C ALA A 183 -3.02 9.24 -25.28
N PRO A 184 -3.61 9.74 -24.18
CA PRO A 184 -5.06 9.77 -24.02
C PRO A 184 -5.72 10.81 -24.92
N PHE A 185 -6.98 10.58 -25.27
CA PHE A 185 -7.86 11.67 -25.67
C PHE A 185 -8.31 12.45 -24.43
N VAL A 186 -8.49 13.76 -24.54
CA VAL A 186 -8.88 14.62 -23.41
C VAL A 186 -10.03 15.54 -23.79
N VAL A 187 -11.03 15.61 -22.91
CA VAL A 187 -12.17 16.53 -23.02
C VAL A 187 -12.27 17.39 -21.76
N VAL A 188 -12.35 18.70 -21.94
CA VAL A 188 -12.54 19.70 -20.88
C VAL A 188 -13.88 20.40 -21.09
N ARG A 189 -14.82 20.21 -20.16
CA ARG A 189 -16.22 20.63 -20.30
C ARG A 189 -16.72 21.27 -19.00
N PRO A 190 -16.99 22.60 -19.00
CA PRO A 190 -17.71 23.26 -17.91
C PRO A 190 -19.09 22.63 -17.71
N SER A 191 -19.53 22.53 -16.46
CA SER A 191 -20.88 22.06 -16.15
C SER A 191 -21.92 23.10 -16.60
N GLU A 192 -23.03 22.62 -17.15
CA GLU A 192 -24.19 23.45 -17.51
C GLU A 192 -25.07 23.75 -16.30
N THR A 193 -25.10 22.84 -15.31
CA THR A 193 -25.89 22.97 -14.08
C THR A 193 -25.14 23.76 -13.00
N GLU A 194 -23.82 23.61 -12.92
CA GLU A 194 -23.00 24.13 -11.83
C GLU A 194 -21.94 25.10 -12.35
N GLY A 195 -22.22 26.39 -12.22
CA GLY A 195 -21.47 27.46 -12.89
C GLY A 195 -19.97 27.53 -12.57
N SER A 196 -19.50 26.94 -11.47
CA SER A 196 -18.07 26.89 -11.10
C SER A 196 -17.38 25.56 -11.43
N ILE A 197 -18.11 24.48 -11.68
CA ILE A 197 -17.51 23.16 -11.90
C ILE A 197 -17.09 22.97 -13.35
N VAL A 198 -15.88 22.44 -13.53
CA VAL A 198 -15.38 21.96 -14.82
C VAL A 198 -14.97 20.51 -14.70
N SER A 199 -15.52 19.69 -15.59
CA SER A 199 -15.10 18.30 -15.77
C SER A 199 -13.94 18.20 -16.76
N ILE A 200 -13.01 17.30 -16.47
CA ILE A 200 -11.88 16.92 -17.31
C ILE A 200 -11.93 15.40 -17.44
N THR A 201 -12.24 14.89 -18.63
CA THR A 201 -12.22 13.46 -18.94
C THR A 201 -10.93 13.16 -19.69
N ALA A 202 -10.14 12.18 -19.23
CA ALA A 202 -8.98 11.64 -19.91
C ALA A 202 -9.20 10.15 -20.17
N GLY A 203 -9.10 9.72 -21.43
CA GLY A 203 -9.49 8.37 -21.83
C GLY A 203 -8.56 7.69 -22.83
N TRP A 204 -8.66 6.37 -22.83
CA TRP A 204 -8.01 5.42 -23.72
C TRP A 204 -9.07 4.40 -24.19
N GLU A 205 -8.74 3.57 -25.19
CA GLU A 205 -9.62 2.51 -25.72
C GLU A 205 -10.17 1.54 -24.66
N LEU A 206 -9.49 1.39 -23.52
CA LEU A 206 -9.76 0.38 -22.48
C LEU A 206 -10.00 0.95 -21.07
N CYS A 207 -9.96 2.27 -20.90
CA CYS A 207 -10.33 2.93 -19.63
C CYS A 207 -10.45 4.45 -19.78
N TRP A 208 -11.19 5.07 -18.87
CA TRP A 208 -11.28 6.53 -18.75
C TRP A 208 -11.35 6.97 -17.29
N TYR A 209 -10.88 8.19 -17.04
CA TYR A 209 -10.99 8.87 -15.74
C TYR A 209 -11.62 10.24 -15.95
N ARG A 210 -12.51 10.62 -15.04
CA ARG A 210 -13.11 11.95 -14.98
C ARG A 210 -12.71 12.63 -13.68
N TYR A 211 -12.18 13.83 -13.85
CA TYR A 211 -11.79 14.73 -12.78
C TYR A 211 -12.73 15.93 -12.77
N GLU A 212 -13.05 16.43 -11.59
CA GLU A 212 -13.83 17.65 -11.42
C GLU A 212 -13.01 18.68 -10.65
N VAL A 213 -13.06 19.92 -11.16
CA VAL A 213 -12.40 21.10 -10.62
C VAL A 213 -13.48 22.10 -10.26
N ASP A 214 -13.55 22.54 -9.01
CA ASP A 214 -14.43 23.63 -8.59
C ASP A 214 -13.66 24.96 -8.61
N LEU A 215 -14.00 25.83 -9.56
CA LEU A 215 -13.37 27.15 -9.70
C LEU A 215 -13.80 28.15 -8.61
N ALA A 216 -14.79 27.82 -7.78
CA ALA A 216 -15.18 28.63 -6.62
C ALA A 216 -14.37 28.29 -5.36
N ASP A 217 -13.77 27.10 -5.29
CA ASP A 217 -12.86 26.65 -4.22
C ASP A 217 -11.66 25.90 -4.83
N GLU A 218 -10.79 26.64 -5.52
CA GLU A 218 -9.56 26.08 -6.09
C GLU A 218 -8.62 25.49 -5.03
N ALA A 219 -8.79 25.84 -3.74
CA ALA A 219 -8.04 25.28 -2.61
C ALA A 219 -8.49 23.86 -2.25
N ALA A 220 -9.71 23.45 -2.63
CA ALA A 220 -10.11 22.04 -2.64
C ALA A 220 -9.38 21.22 -3.73
N GLY A 221 -8.85 21.90 -4.75
CA GLY A 221 -8.06 21.31 -5.83
C GLY A 221 -8.89 20.51 -6.83
N VAL A 222 -8.29 19.44 -7.35
CA VAL A 222 -8.92 18.52 -8.31
C VAL A 222 -9.31 17.23 -7.61
N ARG A 223 -10.53 16.75 -7.85
CA ARG A 223 -11.01 15.44 -7.35
C ARG A 223 -11.33 14.51 -8.51
N VAL A 224 -11.08 13.20 -8.33
CA VAL A 224 -11.63 12.17 -9.22
C VAL A 224 -13.13 12.06 -8.93
N SER A 225 -13.99 12.18 -9.95
CA SER A 225 -15.44 12.04 -9.80
C SER A 225 -15.99 10.73 -10.35
N ALA A 226 -15.38 10.20 -11.41
CA ALA A 226 -15.74 8.91 -11.96
C ALA A 226 -14.55 8.27 -12.72
N GLN A 227 -14.65 6.98 -12.98
CA GLN A 227 -13.76 6.22 -13.87
C GLN A 227 -14.58 5.06 -14.45
N GLY A 228 -14.10 4.48 -15.55
CA GLY A 228 -14.72 3.33 -16.18
C GLY A 228 -13.80 2.64 -17.18
N ASP A 229 -14.24 1.51 -17.72
CA ASP A 229 -13.42 0.58 -18.50
C ASP A 229 -13.82 0.56 -20.00
N GLU A 230 -14.91 1.23 -20.39
CA GLU A 230 -15.34 1.35 -21.79
C GLU A 230 -15.64 2.80 -22.18
N ILE A 231 -15.19 3.23 -23.37
CA ILE A 231 -15.52 4.57 -23.93
C ILE A 231 -17.04 4.75 -24.11
N SER A 232 -17.78 3.67 -24.34
CA SER A 232 -19.25 3.64 -24.47
C SER A 232 -20.01 4.15 -23.23
N GLU A 233 -19.36 4.18 -22.06
CA GLU A 233 -19.94 4.70 -20.81
C GLU A 233 -19.90 6.23 -20.73
N LEU A 234 -19.10 6.88 -21.59
CA LEU A 234 -19.03 8.33 -21.70
C LEU A 234 -20.22 8.86 -22.50
N ASP A 235 -20.74 10.01 -22.07
CA ASP A 235 -21.64 10.84 -22.87
C ASP A 235 -21.00 11.10 -24.25
N PRO A 236 -21.74 11.05 -25.39
CA PRO A 236 -21.20 11.40 -26.70
C PRO A 236 -20.45 12.74 -26.75
N ALA A 237 -20.80 13.72 -25.90
CA ALA A 237 -20.08 14.98 -25.76
C ALA A 237 -18.68 14.85 -25.13
N ASP A 238 -18.45 13.80 -24.32
CA ASP A 238 -17.16 13.44 -23.71
C ASP A 238 -16.29 12.53 -24.59
N GLN A 239 -16.78 12.13 -25.77
CA GLN A 239 -16.03 11.33 -26.74
C GLN A 239 -15.33 12.20 -27.81
N VAL A 240 -15.59 13.51 -27.84
CA VAL A 240 -15.00 14.44 -28.81
C VAL A 240 -13.85 15.23 -28.17
N PRO A 241 -12.57 14.91 -28.47
CA PRO A 241 -11.42 15.58 -27.86
C PRO A 241 -11.38 17.07 -28.19
N ASN A 242 -11.17 17.89 -27.16
CA ASN A 242 -10.91 19.34 -27.27
C ASN A 242 -9.61 19.77 -26.56
N ALA A 243 -8.88 18.81 -26.01
CA ALA A 243 -7.60 18.99 -25.35
C ALA A 243 -6.70 17.77 -25.65
N ALA A 244 -5.40 17.93 -25.37
CA ALA A 244 -4.41 16.87 -25.45
C ALA A 244 -3.55 16.85 -24.18
N ALA A 245 -3.12 15.66 -23.74
CA ALA A 245 -2.10 15.51 -22.72
C ALA A 245 -0.72 15.26 -23.37
N ASP A 246 0.34 15.83 -22.79
CA ASP A 246 1.71 15.53 -23.20
C ASP A 246 2.32 14.32 -22.46
N GLU A 247 3.58 13.99 -22.74
CA GLU A 247 4.31 12.86 -22.13
C GLU A 247 4.41 12.93 -20.58
N ARG A 248 4.19 14.12 -19.99
CA ARG A 248 4.16 14.34 -18.54
C ARG A 248 2.76 14.30 -17.96
N GLY A 249 1.74 14.14 -18.82
CA GLY A 249 0.33 14.21 -18.46
C GLY A 249 -0.17 15.63 -18.26
N GLU A 250 0.60 16.66 -18.65
CA GLU A 250 0.11 18.05 -18.64
C GLU A 250 -0.90 18.23 -19.77
N ILE A 251 -2.09 18.71 -19.43
CA ILE A 251 -3.19 18.95 -20.37
C ILE A 251 -3.02 20.33 -21.02
N ARG A 252 -3.33 20.42 -22.32
CA ARG A 252 -3.39 21.68 -23.08
C ARG A 252 -4.65 21.67 -23.93
N LEU A 253 -5.38 22.78 -23.93
CA LEU A 253 -6.53 22.95 -24.83
C LEU A 253 -6.03 22.98 -26.28
N VAL A 254 -6.73 22.28 -27.17
CA VAL A 254 -6.50 22.37 -28.60
C VAL A 254 -7.37 23.51 -29.12
N ALA A 255 -6.77 24.45 -29.86
CA ALA A 255 -7.55 25.49 -30.53
C ALA A 255 -8.40 24.83 -31.65
N GLY A 256 -9.72 24.99 -31.56
CA GLY A 256 -10.67 24.62 -32.61
C GLY A 256 -10.77 25.64 -33.73
#